data_AF-A0A158Q985-F1
#
_entry.id   AF-A0A158Q985-F1
#
_cell.length_a   1.000
_cell.length_b   1.000
_cell.length_c   1.000
_cell.angle_alpha   90.00
_cell.angle_beta   90.00
_cell.angle_gamma   90.00
#
_symmetry.space_group_name_H-M   'P 1'
#
loop_
_entity.id
_entity.type
_entity.pdbx_description
1 polymer ?
#
loop_
_entity_poly.entity_id
_entity_poly.type
_entity_poly.pdbx_seq_one_letter_code
_entity_poly.pdbx_strand_id
1 'polypeptide(L)'
;LVTKYDYVNLYNIETGDCICKNRISSDPIFISTEYTETAGIIFVNMKGQLLSVSINESNIIPYIKYTLEKPDLALRTPQTFQKFQCCAEQGGKPTLLLEYFDVLLKHGKLNSYETLEFCRYVLTQGKKELLEDQLREGKLEWSSESNDLAERYGVTVPTHLQEECFL
;
A
#
# COMPACT_ATOMS: atom_id res chain seq x y z
N LEU A 1 1.57 -12.11 11.99
CA LEU A 1 1.38 -12.50 13.42
C LEU A 1 1.50 -14.01 13.55
N VAL A 2 2.34 -14.52 14.45
CA VAL A 2 2.44 -15.96 14.77
C VAL A 2 1.75 -16.23 16.11
N THR A 3 1.03 -17.35 16.25
CA THR A 3 0.28 -17.69 17.47
C THR A 3 0.87 -18.91 18.19
N LYS A 4 0.54 -19.05 19.48
CA LYS A 4 0.92 -20.22 20.31
C LYS A 4 0.39 -21.56 19.77
N TYR A 5 -0.62 -21.53 18.91
CA TYR A 5 -1.22 -22.71 18.28
C TYR A 5 -0.71 -22.95 16.85
N ASP A 6 0.45 -22.40 16.50
CA ASP A 6 1.14 -22.63 15.23
C ASP A 6 0.41 -22.12 13.98
N TYR A 7 -0.43 -21.11 14.17
CA TYR A 7 -1.02 -20.37 13.05
C TYR A 7 -0.21 -19.12 12.74
N VAL A 8 0.02 -18.88 11.45
CA VAL A 8 0.37 -17.56 10.92
C VAL A 8 -0.90 -16.89 10.43
N ASN A 9 -1.06 -15.66 10.87
CA ASN A 9 -2.08 -14.75 10.37
C ASN A 9 -1.40 -13.59 9.63
N LEU A 10 -1.78 -13.39 8.38
CA LEU A 10 -1.44 -12.23 7.57
C LEU A 10 -2.61 -11.24 7.61
N TYR A 11 -2.30 -9.98 7.86
CA TYR A 11 -3.29 -8.91 7.93
C TYR A 11 -2.87 -7.78 6.99
N ASN A 12 -3.86 -7.09 6.42
CA ASN A 12 -3.64 -5.76 5.89
C ASN A 12 -3.39 -4.82 7.09
N ILE A 13 -2.26 -4.13 7.11
CA ILE A 13 -1.89 -3.22 8.18
C ILE A 13 -2.78 -1.97 8.23
N GLU A 14 -3.31 -1.55 7.09
CA GLU A 14 -4.14 -0.35 6.94
C GLU A 14 -5.56 -0.59 7.43
N THR A 15 -6.21 -1.65 6.93
CA THR A 15 -7.63 -1.92 7.25
C THR A 15 -7.82 -2.90 8.41
N GLY A 16 -6.76 -3.59 8.85
CA GLY A 16 -6.85 -4.70 9.80
C GLY A 16 -7.50 -5.96 9.22
N ASP A 17 -7.78 -6.00 7.91
CA ASP A 17 -8.39 -7.16 7.28
C ASP A 17 -7.50 -8.39 7.36
N CYS A 18 -8.07 -9.53 7.74
CA CYS A 18 -7.34 -10.79 7.69
C CYS A 18 -7.28 -11.32 6.25
N ILE A 19 -6.06 -11.43 5.73
CA ILE A 19 -5.78 -11.91 4.38
C ILE A 19 -5.63 -13.43 4.38
N CYS A 20 -4.81 -13.97 5.28
CA CYS A 20 -4.66 -15.41 5.40
C CYS A 20 -4.51 -15.84 6.85
N LYS A 21 -5.05 -17.02 7.16
CA LYS A 21 -4.79 -17.76 8.38
C LYS A 21 -4.42 -19.17 7.98
N ASN A 22 -3.21 -19.59 8.28
CA ASN A 22 -2.79 -20.95 7.98
C ASN A 22 -2.01 -21.55 9.13
N ARG A 23 -2.22 -22.85 9.37
CA ARG A 23 -1.40 -23.61 10.31
C ARG A 23 -0.10 -23.97 9.60
N ILE A 24 1.01 -23.58 10.21
CA ILE A 24 2.34 -23.65 9.59
C ILE A 24 3.26 -24.69 10.25
N SER A 25 2.87 -25.22 11.41
CA SER A 25 3.61 -26.30 12.08
C SER A 25 2.65 -27.23 12.82
N SER A 26 2.99 -28.51 12.88
CA SER A 26 2.33 -29.49 13.75
C SER A 26 2.78 -29.38 15.21
N ASP A 27 3.94 -28.77 15.43
CA ASP A 27 4.63 -28.68 16.70
C ASP A 27 4.82 -27.20 17.10
N PRO A 28 4.77 -26.87 18.41
CA PRO A 28 4.83 -25.49 18.87
C PRO A 28 6.04 -24.72 18.36
N ILE A 29 5.81 -23.53 17.84
CA ILE A 29 6.84 -22.54 17.52
C ILE A 29 7.24 -21.83 18.81
N PHE A 30 8.52 -21.90 19.15
CA PHE A 30 9.05 -21.30 20.38
C PHE A 30 9.91 -20.07 20.13
N ILE A 31 10.41 -19.91 18.91
CA ILE A 31 11.20 -18.74 18.50
C ILE A 31 10.90 -18.40 17.05
N SER A 32 10.80 -17.11 16.78
CA SER A 32 10.64 -16.55 15.45
C SER A 32 11.42 -15.26 15.34
N THR A 33 11.91 -14.96 14.15
CA THR A 33 12.52 -13.67 13.80
C THR A 33 12.10 -13.27 12.40
N GLU A 34 12.30 -12.01 12.07
CA GLU A 34 12.19 -11.52 10.69
C GLU A 34 13.17 -12.27 9.78
N TYR A 35 12.73 -12.57 8.56
CA TYR A 35 13.55 -13.12 7.50
C TYR A 35 13.79 -12.08 6.41
N THR A 36 14.89 -11.34 6.54
CA THR A 36 15.21 -10.17 5.73
C THR A 36 15.36 -10.47 4.23
N GLU A 37 15.80 -11.67 3.86
CA GLU A 37 16.00 -12.04 2.44
C GLU A 37 14.69 -12.08 1.63
N THR A 38 13.56 -12.38 2.29
CA THR A 38 12.26 -12.54 1.63
C THR A 38 11.18 -11.62 2.18
N ALA A 39 11.56 -10.66 3.03
CA ALA A 39 10.64 -9.84 3.82
C ALA A 39 9.57 -10.69 4.53
N GLY A 40 9.99 -11.85 5.05
CA GLY A 40 9.14 -12.87 5.65
C GLY A 40 9.40 -13.06 7.14
N ILE A 41 8.98 -14.21 7.66
CA ILE A 41 9.23 -14.64 9.04
C ILE A 41 9.88 -16.02 8.98
N ILE A 42 10.93 -16.22 9.76
CA ILE A 42 11.59 -17.51 9.96
C ILE A 42 11.44 -17.93 11.42
N PHE A 43 11.27 -19.23 11.67
CA PHE A 43 10.97 -19.76 12.99
C PHE A 43 11.47 -21.19 13.16
N VAL A 44 11.64 -21.58 14.43
CA VAL A 44 12.01 -22.94 14.82
C VAL A 44 10.91 -23.55 15.67
N ASN A 45 10.50 -24.77 15.33
CA ASN A 45 9.53 -25.53 16.12
C ASN A 45 10.21 -26.44 17.16
N MET A 46 9.44 -26.99 18.10
CA MET A 46 9.94 -27.89 19.16
C MET A 46 10.64 -29.17 18.66
N LYS A 47 10.50 -29.53 17.38
CA LYS A 47 11.26 -30.62 16.74
C LYS A 47 12.62 -30.19 16.19
N GLY A 48 12.98 -28.91 16.32
CA GLY A 48 14.20 -28.35 15.76
C GLY A 48 14.13 -28.09 14.25
N GLN A 49 12.93 -28.09 13.64
CA GLN A 49 12.78 -27.78 12.22
C GLN A 49 12.83 -26.26 12.01
N LEU A 50 13.63 -25.82 11.05
CA LEU A 50 13.69 -24.44 10.58
C LEU A 50 12.70 -24.26 9.43
N LEU A 51 11.76 -23.35 9.60
CA LEU A 51 10.67 -23.10 8.66
C LEU A 51 10.56 -21.59 8.42
N SER A 52 10.21 -21.19 7.20
CA SER A 52 9.99 -19.79 6.86
C SER A 52 8.67 -19.62 6.11
N VAL A 53 8.09 -18.43 6.26
CA VAL A 53 6.87 -18.00 5.57
C VAL A 53 7.14 -16.63 4.99
N SER A 54 6.89 -16.48 3.70
CA SER A 54 6.98 -15.21 2.98
C SER A 54 5.77 -15.04 2.07
N ILE A 55 5.56 -13.80 1.62
CA ILE A 55 4.46 -13.49 0.71
C ILE A 55 4.86 -13.92 -0.71
N ASN A 56 3.99 -14.69 -1.37
CA ASN A 56 4.16 -14.98 -2.78
C ASN A 56 3.57 -13.84 -3.63
N GLU A 57 4.42 -12.92 -4.06
CA GLU A 57 4.03 -11.74 -4.84
C GLU A 57 3.30 -12.07 -6.15
N SER A 58 3.57 -13.23 -6.75
CA SER A 58 2.92 -13.64 -8.00
C SER A 58 1.46 -14.10 -7.78
N ASN A 59 1.16 -14.64 -6.59
CA ASN A 59 -0.11 -15.29 -6.29
C ASN A 59 -1.00 -14.52 -5.31
N ILE A 60 -0.45 -13.54 -4.58
CA ILE A 60 -1.21 -12.78 -3.58
C ILE A 60 -2.40 -12.03 -4.21
N ILE A 61 -2.21 -11.44 -5.39
CA ILE A 61 -3.27 -10.69 -6.09
C ILE A 61 -4.40 -11.61 -6.58
N PRO A 62 -4.14 -12.71 -7.32
CA PRO A 62 -5.18 -13.69 -7.64
C PRO A 62 -5.89 -14.23 -6.39
N TYR A 63 -5.16 -14.53 -5.32
CA TYR A 63 -5.73 -15.04 -4.09
C TYR A 63 -6.70 -14.02 -3.44
N ILE A 64 -6.32 -12.75 -3.37
CA ILE A 64 -7.19 -11.69 -2.84
C ILE A 64 -8.45 -11.51 -3.70
N LYS A 65 -8.31 -11.55 -5.03
CA LYS A 65 -9.42 -11.34 -5.96
C LYS A 65 -10.41 -12.50 -5.98
N TYR A 66 -9.92 -13.73 -6.07
CA TYR A 66 -10.76 -14.90 -6.37
C TYR A 66 -11.04 -15.78 -5.15
N THR A 67 -10.16 -15.80 -4.15
CA THR A 67 -10.34 -16.62 -2.95
C THR A 67 -10.91 -15.82 -1.79
N LEU A 68 -10.41 -14.60 -1.57
CA LEU A 68 -10.94 -13.70 -0.53
C LEU A 68 -12.13 -12.86 -0.99
N GLU A 69 -12.40 -12.81 -2.31
CA GLU A 69 -13.47 -11.99 -2.91
C GLU A 69 -13.41 -10.51 -2.47
N LYS A 70 -12.21 -9.99 -2.24
CA LYS A 70 -11.95 -8.59 -1.82
C LYS A 70 -11.09 -7.86 -2.87
N PRO A 71 -11.61 -7.60 -4.08
CA PRO A 71 -10.83 -7.01 -5.17
C PRO A 71 -10.26 -5.64 -4.82
N ASP A 72 -10.89 -4.89 -3.93
CA ASP A 72 -10.41 -3.57 -3.47
C ASP A 72 -9.04 -3.67 -2.79
N LEU A 73 -8.80 -4.73 -2.00
CA LEU A 73 -7.51 -4.99 -1.36
C LEU A 73 -6.43 -5.38 -2.37
N ALA A 74 -6.81 -5.93 -3.53
CA ALA A 74 -5.87 -6.37 -4.56
C ALA A 74 -5.42 -5.24 -5.49
N LEU A 75 -6.21 -4.17 -5.60
CA LEU A 75 -5.93 -3.06 -6.51
C LEU A 75 -5.06 -1.98 -5.85
N ARG A 76 -5.20 -1.77 -4.53
CA ARG A 76 -4.40 -0.82 -3.74
C ARG A 76 -3.04 -1.38 -3.32
N THR A 77 -2.25 -1.85 -4.28
CA THR A 77 -0.88 -2.33 -4.01
C THR A 77 0.17 -1.53 -4.79
N PRO A 78 1.37 -1.30 -4.22
CA PRO A 78 2.47 -0.63 -4.91
C PRO A 78 2.85 -1.29 -6.25
N GLN A 79 2.71 -2.62 -6.35
CA GLN A 79 2.96 -3.39 -7.56
C GLN A 79 1.94 -3.07 -8.68
N THR A 80 0.68 -2.87 -8.30
CA THR A 80 -0.37 -2.46 -9.25
C THR A 80 -0.11 -1.03 -9.72
N PHE A 81 0.29 -0.14 -8.79
CA PHE A 81 0.70 1.22 -9.11
C PHE A 81 1.90 1.27 -10.09
N GLN A 82 2.96 0.50 -9.84
CA GLN A 82 4.14 0.43 -10.73
C GLN A 82 3.78 -0.06 -12.13
N LYS A 83 2.89 -1.05 -12.26
CA LYS A 83 2.42 -1.51 -13.58
C LYS A 83 1.71 -0.39 -14.35
N PHE A 84 0.90 0.43 -13.67
CA PHE A 84 0.27 1.59 -14.28
C PHE A 84 1.28 2.70 -14.61
N GLN A 85 2.34 2.85 -13.83
CA GLN A 85 3.44 3.79 -14.08
C GLN A 85 4.28 3.40 -15.31
N CYS A 86 4.58 2.11 -15.52
CA CYS A 86 5.31 1.65 -16.70
C CYS A 86 4.52 1.73 -18.01
N CYS A 87 3.18 1.71 -17.94
CA CYS A 87 2.31 1.85 -19.11
C CYS A 87 2.00 3.31 -19.47
N ALA A 88 2.69 4.28 -18.85
CA ALA A 88 2.31 5.69 -18.89
C ALA A 88 2.61 6.45 -20.20
N GLU A 89 3.30 5.82 -21.16
CA GLU A 89 3.73 6.49 -22.39
C GLU A 89 3.18 5.84 -23.66
N GLN A 90 1.89 6.04 -23.94
CA GLN A 90 1.37 5.91 -25.31
C GLN A 90 0.34 7.01 -25.63
N GLY A 91 0.81 8.08 -26.28
CA GLY A 91 -0.02 8.85 -27.21
C GLY A 91 -1.08 9.81 -26.64
N GLY A 92 -0.77 10.59 -25.61
CA GLY A 92 -1.55 11.80 -25.26
C GLY A 92 -2.97 11.60 -24.73
N LYS A 93 -3.41 10.35 -24.46
CA LYS A 93 -4.61 10.07 -23.66
C LYS A 93 -4.28 10.18 -22.16
N PRO A 94 -5.27 10.53 -21.31
CA PRO A 94 -5.07 10.49 -19.86
C PRO A 94 -4.54 9.12 -19.47
N THR A 95 -3.43 9.13 -18.73
CA THR A 95 -2.74 7.91 -18.32
C THR A 95 -3.71 7.05 -17.52
N LEU A 96 -3.74 5.74 -17.76
CA LEU A 96 -4.57 4.77 -16.99
C LEU A 96 -4.40 4.93 -15.47
N LEU A 97 -3.27 5.48 -15.05
CA LEU A 97 -2.97 5.84 -13.67
C LEU A 97 -3.86 6.98 -13.11
N LEU A 98 -4.17 8.01 -13.91
CA LEU A 98 -5.07 9.07 -13.48
C LEU A 98 -6.51 8.56 -13.36
N GLU A 99 -6.94 7.70 -14.28
CA GLU A 99 -8.26 7.07 -14.21
C GLU A 99 -8.36 6.15 -12.97
N TYR A 100 -7.28 5.45 -12.63
CA TYR A 100 -7.18 4.69 -11.38
C TYR A 100 -7.36 5.58 -10.15
N PHE A 101 -6.66 6.72 -10.08
CA PHE A 101 -6.83 7.68 -8.99
C PHE A 101 -8.24 8.28 -8.94
N ASP A 102 -8.83 8.61 -10.09
CA ASP A 102 -10.22 9.10 -10.17
C ASP A 102 -11.21 8.08 -9.61
N VAL A 103 -11.01 6.79 -9.87
CA VAL A 103 -11.83 5.72 -9.28
C VAL A 103 -11.60 5.64 -7.77
N LEU A 104 -10.35 5.68 -7.31
CA LEU A 104 -10.06 5.68 -5.87
C LEU A 104 -10.69 6.87 -5.13
N LEU A 105 -10.56 8.08 -5.68
CA LEU A 105 -11.10 9.33 -5.12
C LEU A 105 -12.64 9.39 -5.17
N LYS A 106 -13.28 8.63 -6.06
CA LYS A 106 -14.74 8.42 -6.07
C LYS A 106 -15.20 7.45 -4.98
N HIS A 107 -14.40 6.42 -4.69
CA HIS A 107 -14.76 5.35 -3.76
C HIS A 107 -14.24 5.56 -2.33
N GLY A 108 -13.33 6.52 -2.09
CA GLY A 108 -12.85 6.80 -0.74
C GLY A 108 -11.72 7.83 -0.66
N LYS A 109 -11.03 7.81 0.49
CA LYS A 109 -9.84 8.61 0.79
C LYS A 109 -8.59 7.88 0.29
N LEU A 110 -7.61 8.63 -0.22
CA LEU A 110 -6.27 8.12 -0.50
C LEU A 110 -5.46 8.07 0.78
N ASN A 111 -4.68 7.02 0.96
CA ASN A 111 -3.73 6.92 2.07
C ASN A 111 -2.46 7.75 1.80
N SER A 112 -1.55 7.82 2.79
CA SER A 112 -0.31 8.62 2.67
C SER A 112 0.56 8.24 1.47
N TYR A 113 0.68 6.95 1.16
CA TYR A 113 1.46 6.46 0.02
C TYR A 113 0.80 6.78 -1.33
N GLU A 114 -0.51 6.51 -1.44
CA GLU A 114 -1.31 6.84 -2.62
C GLU A 114 -1.34 8.34 -2.88
N THR A 115 -1.43 9.15 -1.81
CA THR A 115 -1.37 10.61 -1.86
C THR A 115 0.00 11.08 -2.36
N LEU A 116 1.09 10.53 -1.83
CA LEU A 116 2.44 10.86 -2.28
C LEU A 116 2.62 10.59 -3.78
N GLU A 117 2.20 9.41 -4.24
CA GLU A 117 2.30 9.04 -5.64
C GLU A 117 1.34 9.83 -6.55
N PHE A 118 0.13 10.15 -6.06
CA PHE A 118 -0.80 11.07 -6.74
C PHE A 118 -0.19 12.45 -6.90
N CYS A 119 0.35 13.04 -5.82
CA CYS A 119 1.05 14.32 -5.84
C CYS A 119 2.18 14.28 -6.87
N ARG A 120 3.02 13.24 -6.82
CA ARG A 120 4.16 13.09 -7.72
C ARG A 120 3.74 13.04 -9.18
N TYR A 121 2.67 12.30 -9.49
CA TYR A 121 2.10 12.22 -10.85
C TYR A 121 1.49 13.54 -11.31
N VAL A 122 0.63 14.17 -10.48
CA VAL A 122 -0.07 15.42 -10.83
C VAL A 122 0.91 16.58 -11.00
N LEU A 123 1.95 16.65 -10.16
CA LEU A 123 2.96 17.70 -10.19
C LEU A 123 3.91 17.57 -11.38
N THR A 124 4.32 16.34 -11.76
CA THR A 124 5.11 16.13 -12.99
C THR A 124 4.33 16.44 -14.26
N GLN A 125 3.01 16.20 -14.26
CA GLN A 125 2.12 16.55 -15.37
C GLN A 125 1.70 18.02 -15.39
N GLY A 126 2.09 18.81 -14.38
CA GLY A 126 1.72 20.23 -14.28
C GLY A 126 0.25 20.49 -13.94
N LYS A 127 -0.52 19.47 -13.55
CA LYS A 127 -1.97 19.57 -13.25
C LYS A 127 -2.26 20.03 -11.81
N LYS A 128 -1.57 21.07 -11.35
CA LYS A 128 -1.62 21.54 -9.95
C LYS A 128 -3.04 21.83 -9.45
N GLU A 129 -3.92 22.28 -10.33
CA GLU A 129 -5.33 22.56 -10.02
C GLU A 129 -6.07 21.35 -9.45
N LEU A 130 -5.83 20.14 -10.00
CA LEU A 130 -6.46 18.92 -9.48
C LEU A 130 -6.00 18.59 -8.06
N LEU A 131 -4.73 18.84 -7.75
CA LEU A 131 -4.21 18.63 -6.41
C LEU A 131 -4.86 19.59 -5.42
N GLU A 132 -5.01 20.86 -5.80
CA GLU A 132 -5.66 21.88 -4.96
C GLU A 132 -7.15 21.56 -4.72
N ASP A 133 -7.86 21.07 -5.73
CA ASP A 133 -9.25 20.62 -5.59
C ASP A 133 -9.37 19.40 -4.65
N GLN A 134 -8.52 18.39 -4.83
CA GLN A 134 -8.55 17.19 -3.97
C GLN A 134 -8.08 17.48 -2.53
N LEU A 135 -7.17 18.45 -2.35
CA LEU A 135 -6.80 19.00 -1.05
C LEU A 135 -7.98 19.67 -0.36
N ARG A 136 -8.78 20.45 -1.10
CA ARG A 136 -9.98 21.11 -0.57
C ARG A 136 -11.08 20.10 -0.19
N GLU A 137 -11.19 19.01 -0.94
CA GLU A 137 -12.13 17.92 -0.63
C GLU A 137 -11.74 17.10 0.60
N GLY A 138 -10.52 17.24 1.13
CA GLY A 138 -10.08 16.51 2.33
C GLY A 138 -9.93 14.99 2.10
N LYS A 139 -9.84 14.55 0.84
CA LYS A 139 -9.78 13.14 0.45
C LYS A 139 -8.35 12.58 0.41
N LEU A 140 -7.37 13.36 0.81
CA LEU A 140 -5.96 13.00 0.80
C LEU A 140 -5.46 12.88 2.25
N GLU A 141 -4.68 11.84 2.54
CA GLU A 141 -3.88 11.79 3.75
C GLU A 141 -2.55 12.48 3.50
N TRP A 142 -2.43 13.68 4.08
CA TRP A 142 -1.24 14.51 3.89
C TRP A 142 -0.10 14.01 4.78
N SER A 143 1.10 13.89 4.21
CA SER A 143 2.31 13.47 4.91
C SER A 143 3.43 14.49 4.75
N SER A 144 4.47 14.38 5.58
CA SER A 144 5.66 15.23 5.48
C SER A 144 6.35 15.10 4.12
N GLU A 145 6.44 13.88 3.56
CA GLU A 145 7.03 13.66 2.24
C GLU A 145 6.21 14.31 1.12
N SER A 146 4.88 14.34 1.26
CA SER A 146 4.00 15.02 0.31
C SER A 146 4.16 16.54 0.36
N ASN A 147 4.36 17.10 1.56
CA ASN A 147 4.62 18.53 1.75
C ASN A 147 5.96 18.95 1.10
N ASP A 148 7.03 18.19 1.35
CA ASP A 148 8.34 18.43 0.72
C ASP A 148 8.25 18.45 -0.81
N LEU A 149 7.42 17.58 -1.39
CA LEU A 149 7.23 17.48 -2.82
C LEU A 149 6.40 18.66 -3.36
N ALA A 150 5.36 19.07 -2.65
CA ALA A 150 4.55 20.25 -3.00
C ALA A 150 5.37 21.55 -2.97
N GLU A 151 6.24 21.72 -1.97
CA GLU A 151 7.13 22.89 -1.85
C GLU A 151 8.12 22.98 -3.02
N ARG A 152 8.72 21.85 -3.43
CA ARG A 152 9.64 21.80 -4.59
C ARG A 152 9.00 22.25 -5.90
N TYR A 153 7.70 21.99 -6.06
CA TYR A 153 6.94 22.38 -7.24
C TYR A 153 6.18 23.72 -7.04
N GLY A 154 6.34 24.38 -5.88
CA GLY A 154 5.74 25.69 -5.59
C GLY A 154 4.22 25.67 -5.49
N VAL A 155 3.64 24.61 -4.92
CA VAL A 155 2.18 24.53 -4.65
C VAL A 155 1.87 25.18 -3.31
N THR A 156 0.81 25.98 -3.24
CA THR A 156 0.35 26.60 -2.00
C THR A 156 -0.47 25.60 -1.20
N VAL A 157 0.15 24.96 -0.22
CA VAL A 157 -0.51 24.02 0.68
C VAL A 157 -1.26 24.81 1.78
N PRO A 158 -2.50 24.42 2.14
CA PRO A 158 -3.22 25.04 3.25
C PRO A 158 -2.43 24.95 4.58
N THR A 159 -2.41 26.05 5.33
CA THR A 159 -1.67 26.18 6.61
C THR A 159 -2.03 25.13 7.66
N HIS A 160 -3.27 24.62 7.66
CA HIS A 160 -3.70 23.58 8.60
C HIS A 160 -3.02 22.22 8.36
N LEU A 161 -2.63 21.91 7.12
CA LEU A 161 -1.88 20.68 6.80
C LEU A 161 -0.38 20.84 7.06
N GLN A 162 0.12 22.06 7.11
CA GLN A 162 1.50 22.34 7.51
C GLN A 162 1.71 22.06 9.00
N GLU A 163 0.71 22.33 9.85
CA GLU A 163 0.81 22.10 11.31
C GLU A 163 0.74 20.61 11.70
N GLU A 164 -0.02 19.78 10.98
CA GLU A 164 -0.09 18.32 11.23
C GLU A 164 1.22 17.58 10.88
N CYS A 165 2.05 18.14 9.99
CA CYS A 165 3.34 17.53 9.61
C CYS A 165 4.48 17.77 10.61
N PHE A 166 4.30 18.64 11.61
CA PHE A 166 5.34 18.99 12.61
C PHE A 166 5.11 18.37 14.00
N LEU A 167 4.09 17.54 14.18
CA LEU A 167 3.84 16.75 15.40
C LEU A 167 4.18 15.28 15.18
#